data_AF-A0A949I9A2-F1
#
_entry.id   AF-A0A949I9A2-F1
#
_cell.length_a   1.000
_cell.length_b   1.000
_cell.length_c   1.000
_cell.angle_alpha   90.00
_cell.angle_beta   90.00
_cell.angle_gamma   90.00
#
_symmetry.space_group_name_H-M   'P 1'
#
loop_
_entity.id
_entity.type
_entity.pdbx_description
1 polymer ?
#
loop_
_entity_poly.entity_id
_entity_poly.type
_entity_poly.pdbx_seq_one_letter_code
_entity_poly.pdbx_strand_id
1 'polypeptide(L)' 'MTMSKKIHKKRGDTLVKTIEKKYGVDLDYRSDAQLHTVLKKEGLPSLSKLLKMTQKKSA' A
#
# COMPACT_ATOMS: atom_id res chain seq x y z
N MET A 1 21.36 23.22 -7.67
CA MET A 1 21.21 21.74 -7.73
C MET A 1 19.87 21.38 -7.10
N THR A 2 19.08 20.63 -7.85
CA THR A 2 17.64 20.37 -7.67
C THR A 2 17.30 19.98 -6.23
N MET A 3 16.42 20.74 -5.58
CA MET A 3 15.77 20.34 -4.33
C MET A 3 15.04 19.03 -4.59
N SER A 4 15.66 17.92 -4.20
CA SER A 4 15.01 16.61 -4.20
C SER A 4 13.88 16.68 -3.19
N LYS A 5 12.72 17.07 -3.73
CA LYS A 5 11.39 17.00 -3.15
C LYS A 5 11.35 15.74 -2.31
N LYS A 6 11.47 15.90 -0.99
CA LYS A 6 11.42 14.81 -0.01
C LYS A 6 10.00 14.28 -0.05
N ILE A 7 9.72 13.41 -1.03
CA ILE A 7 8.41 12.80 -1.27
C ILE A 7 7.96 12.28 0.09
N HIS A 8 6.86 12.84 0.60
CA HIS A 8 6.34 12.60 1.93
C HIS A 8 6.26 11.09 2.23
N LYS A 9 7.33 10.53 2.78
CA LYS A 9 7.50 9.09 3.05
C LYS A 9 6.69 8.65 4.27
N LYS A 10 5.65 9.40 4.65
CA LYS A 10 4.79 9.13 5.81
C LYS A 10 3.83 7.95 5.59
N ARG A 11 3.67 7.46 4.36
CA ARG A 11 2.74 6.35 4.07
C ARG A 11 3.37 4.96 4.12
N GLY A 12 4.70 4.84 4.04
CA GLY A 12 5.37 3.54 3.99
C GLY A 12 5.16 2.68 5.24
N ASP A 13 5.07 3.33 6.39
CA ASP A 13 4.88 2.72 7.71
C ASP A 13 3.42 2.34 8.03
N THR A 14 2.49 2.54 7.10
CA THR A 14 1.10 2.17 7.33
C THR A 14 0.98 0.64 7.40
N LEU A 15 0.48 0.12 8.51
CA LEU A 15 0.20 -1.32 8.63
C LEU A 15 -0.95 -1.73 7.70
N VAL A 16 -0.83 -2.94 7.12
CA VAL A 16 -1.85 -3.57 6.28
C VAL A 16 -3.19 -3.59 7.00
N LYS A 17 -3.24 -3.95 8.29
CA LYS A 17 -4.48 -3.94 9.08
C LYS A 17 -5.25 -2.62 9.04
N THR A 18 -4.52 -1.50 9.00
CA THR A 18 -5.13 -0.17 8.98
C THR A 18 -5.71 0.13 7.60
N ILE A 19 -5.09 -0.40 6.54
CA ILE A 19 -5.53 -0.24 5.16
C ILE A 19 -6.75 -1.11 4.91
N GLU A 20 -6.72 -2.37 5.34
CA GLU A 20 -7.86 -3.28 5.26
C GLU A 20 -9.07 -2.71 5.96
N LYS A 21 -8.91 -2.22 7.21
CA LYS A 21 -9.98 -1.55 7.95
C LYS A 21 -10.47 -0.26 7.28
N LYS A 22 -9.57 0.55 6.72
CA LYS A 22 -9.91 1.85 6.14
C LYS A 22 -10.59 1.74 4.79
N TYR A 23 -10.19 0.77 3.98
CA TYR A 23 -10.66 0.59 2.61
C TYR A 23 -11.62 -0.59 2.45
N GLY A 24 -11.83 -1.40 3.50
CA GLY A 24 -12.68 -2.59 3.46
C GLY A 24 -12.19 -3.64 2.46
N VAL A 25 -10.87 -3.69 2.22
CA VAL A 25 -10.25 -4.67 1.32
C VAL A 25 -9.58 -5.75 2.15
N ASP A 26 -9.61 -6.98 1.65
CA ASP A 26 -8.78 -8.06 2.18
C ASP A 26 -7.53 -8.14 1.29
N LEU A 27 -6.36 -7.89 1.87
CA LEU A 27 -5.11 -7.90 1.12
C LEU A 27 -4.41 -9.26 1.20
N ASP A 28 -4.98 -10.25 1.91
CA ASP A 28 -4.39 -11.58 2.17
C ASP A 28 -2.95 -11.52 2.73
N TYR A 29 -2.57 -10.38 3.34
CA TYR A 29 -1.26 -10.20 3.97
C TYR A 29 -1.41 -10.25 5.48
N ARG A 30 -0.32 -10.62 6.17
CA ARG A 30 -0.25 -10.51 7.62
C ARG A 30 -0.61 -9.08 8.05
N SER A 31 -1.54 -8.93 8.99
CA SER A 31 -2.02 -7.64 9.49
C SER A 31 -0.90 -6.70 10.00
N ASP A 32 0.21 -7.27 10.46
CA ASP A 32 1.41 -6.57 10.93
C ASP A 32 2.37 -6.15 9.80
N ALA A 33 2.13 -6.57 8.57
CA ALA A 33 2.95 -6.17 7.44
C ALA A 33 2.82 -4.67 7.18
N GLN A 34 3.93 -4.02 6.85
CA GLN A 34 3.94 -2.64 6.42
C GLN A 34 3.58 -2.54 4.93
N LEU A 35 2.83 -1.50 4.58
CA LEU A 35 2.45 -1.16 3.21
C LEU A 35 3.64 -1.11 2.27
N HIS A 36 4.77 -0.53 2.71
CA HIS A 36 5.96 -0.45 1.88
C HIS A 36 6.51 -1.82 1.50
N THR A 37 6.46 -2.78 2.42
CA THR A 37 6.89 -4.18 2.17
C THR A 37 5.96 -4.86 1.19
N VAL A 38 4.65 -4.67 1.33
CA VAL A 38 3.65 -5.21 0.41
C VAL A 38 3.81 -4.62 -0.99
N LEU A 39 3.92 -3.29 -1.09
CA LEU A 39 4.14 -2.60 -2.37
C LEU A 39 5.44 -3.06 -3.05
N LYS A 40 6.51 -3.28 -2.29
CA LYS A 40 7.76 -3.83 -2.83
C LYS A 40 7.61 -5.28 -3.31
N LYS A 41 6.90 -6.14 -2.56
CA LYS A 41 6.65 -7.53 -2.95
C LYS A 41 5.85 -7.63 -4.24
N GLU A 42 4.80 -6.81 -4.36
CA GLU A 42 3.93 -6.75 -5.54
C GLU A 42 4.54 -5.93 -6.69
N GLY A 43 5.65 -5.23 -6.47
CA GLY A 43 6.27 -4.35 -7.48
C GLY A 43 5.42 -3.09 -7.78
N LEU A 44 4.57 -2.67 -6.85
CA LEU A 44 3.62 -1.59 -7.05
C LEU A 44 4.17 -0.24 -6.56
N PRO A 45 3.98 0.84 -7.32
CA PRO A 45 4.49 2.16 -6.95
C PRO A 45 3.64 2.87 -5.89
N SER A 46 2.41 2.42 -5.63
CA SER A 46 1.47 3.13 -4.76
C SER A 46 0.28 2.27 -4.29
N LEU A 47 -0.22 2.59 -3.10
CA LEU A 47 -1.42 1.99 -2.48
C LEU A 47 -2.64 2.04 -3.40
N SER A 48 -2.85 3.14 -4.13
CA SER A 48 -4.01 3.26 -5.04
C SER A 48 -3.99 2.20 -6.14
N LYS A 49 -2.81 1.76 -6.61
CA LYS A 49 -2.71 0.71 -7.62
C LYS A 49 -2.95 -0.67 -7.04
N LEU A 50 -2.48 -0.90 -5.80
CA LEU A 50 -2.76 -2.10 -5.02
C LEU A 50 -4.26 -2.27 -4.77
N LEU A 51 -4.96 -1.19 -4.36
CA LEU A 51 -6.42 -1.20 -4.21
C LEU A 51 -7.13 -1.49 -5.53
N LYS A 52 -6.70 -0.89 -6.65
CA LYS A 52 -7.28 -1.18 -7.97
C LYS A 52 -7.13 -2.64 -8.37
N MET A 53 -5.98 -3.27 -8.11
CA MET A 53 -5.78 -4.70 -8.41
C MET A 53 -6.65 -5.59 -7.52
N THR A 54 -6.80 -5.23 -6.25
CA THR A 54 -7.66 -5.98 -5.31
C THR A 54 -9.14 -5.87 -5.71
N GLN A 55 -9.63 -4.66 -6.00
CA GLN A 55 -11.00 -4.41 -6.44
C GLN A 55 -11.34 -5.07 -7.78
N LYS A 56 -10.37 -5.17 -8.68
CA LYS A 56 -10.56 -5.80 -10.00
C LYS A 56 -10.64 -7.33 -9.91
N LYS A 57 -10.19 -7.93 -8.81
CA LYS A 57 -10.25 -9.37 -8.57
C LYS A 57 -11.65 -9.85 -8.13
N SER A 58 -12.56 -8.91 -7.84
CA SER A 58 -13.96 -9.17 -7.42
C SER A 58 -14.98 -9.05 -8.55
N ALA A 59 -14.55 -8.90 -9.81
CA ALA A 59 -15.40 -8.79 -11.00
C ALA A 59 -15.28 -10.01 -11.90
#